data_AF-A0A318QX21-F1
#
_entry.id   AF-A0A318QX21-F1
#
_cell.length_a   1.000
_cell.length_b   1.000
_cell.length_c   1.000
_cell.angle_alpha   90.00
_cell.angle_beta   90.00
_cell.angle_gamma   90.00
#
_symmetry.space_group_name_H-M   'P 1'
#
loop_
_entity.id
_entity.type
_entity.pdbx_description
1 polymer ?
#
loop_
_entity_poly.entity_id
_entity_poly.type
_entity_poly.pdbx_seq_one_letter_code
_entity_poly.pdbx_strand_id
1 'polypeptide(L)'
;MRVSGWLSGSFLPVMLLWAPAFAAPAYHPGFACPRPDGADVLATALCADPVMAKAELDLEKVFYAHRAQEGAGAYPAIKAQAVAYDTALRNACAIPAAGTPGAVLPSGAASCYVKVTEQQAGEWAKSLSGPYAQEAARDIDLHIALQQKLINAGYSSSPMDRADGIYGDATRTAIKSWQAAYGDSQTGAITDDEVPHVQKLGVSRAVRWANRSPEPSLSSDTGAPPLLRIFQLDMLGIQRPFLEQLTGPAKYVNHYADKTTAYTYIVKACELTAYEQGDQIQGYGLKVTPACSVPLTPFIQNSTPTVAELTMGDISAALNGIARPVSDCLESCGNATDPDIGLMEQGSHAEDYVNVEVYAPVMDELALNASSNWVDVLRKHETDDYILNGRFNCDGKYAAEGLHAMRDVPVKQLFVGRGASGTGQYINGQCGQ
;
A
#
# COMPACT_ATOMS: atom_id res chain seq x y z
N MET A 1 -23.25 -0.16 79.77
CA MET A 1 -22.42 -1.25 79.20
C MET A 1 -22.99 -1.61 77.83
N ARG A 2 -22.15 -1.57 76.78
CA ARG A 2 -22.43 -2.13 75.43
C ARG A 2 -22.65 -3.65 75.57
N VAL A 3 -23.43 -4.36 74.75
CA VAL A 3 -23.26 -4.74 73.32
C VAL A 3 -24.64 -5.24 72.81
N SER A 4 -25.08 -4.92 71.59
CA SER A 4 -25.25 -5.83 70.41
C SER A 4 -26.46 -5.25 69.61
N GLY A 5 -26.56 -5.19 68.29
CA GLY A 5 -25.70 -5.56 67.17
C GLY A 5 -26.37 -5.09 65.85
N TRP A 6 -25.53 -4.79 64.86
CA TRP A 6 -25.65 -5.20 63.45
C TRP A 6 -26.93 -4.85 62.66
N LEU A 7 -26.76 -3.96 61.68
CA LEU A 7 -27.08 -4.21 60.27
C LEU A 7 -26.34 -3.15 59.42
N SER A 8 -25.25 -3.58 58.80
CA SER A 8 -24.45 -2.83 57.83
C SER A 8 -25.15 -2.81 56.47
N GLY A 9 -25.70 -1.66 56.09
CA GLY A 9 -26.11 -1.36 54.72
C GLY A 9 -25.04 -0.52 54.02
N SER A 10 -24.22 -1.17 53.20
CA SER A 10 -23.26 -0.48 52.34
C SER A 10 -23.98 0.14 51.15
N PHE A 11 -24.17 1.46 51.17
CA PHE A 11 -24.52 2.24 49.99
C PHE A 11 -23.23 2.45 49.17
N LEU A 12 -23.05 1.67 48.10
CA LEU A 12 -22.11 1.99 47.03
C LEU A 12 -22.78 3.03 46.12
N PRO A 13 -22.13 4.17 45.83
CA PRO A 13 -22.64 5.11 44.83
C PRO A 13 -22.46 4.48 43.45
N VAL A 14 -23.56 4.34 42.71
CA VAL A 14 -23.53 3.99 41.30
C VAL A 14 -22.89 5.18 40.56
N MET A 15 -21.59 5.08 40.28
CA MET A 15 -20.95 5.95 39.29
C MET A 15 -21.57 5.61 37.93
N LEU A 16 -22.43 6.48 37.43
CA LEU A 16 -22.74 6.53 36.00
C LEU A 16 -21.44 6.85 35.28
N LEU A 17 -20.82 5.81 34.72
CA LEU A 17 -19.80 5.95 33.70
C LEU A 17 -20.48 6.58 32.48
N TRP A 18 -20.29 7.89 32.31
CA TRP A 18 -20.47 8.54 31.02
C TRP A 18 -19.50 7.86 30.04
N ALA A 19 -20.02 6.94 29.24
CA ALA A 19 -19.34 6.56 28.02
C ALA A 19 -19.19 7.84 27.18
N PRO A 20 -17.98 8.21 26.74
CA PRO A 20 -17.86 9.29 25.78
C PRO A 20 -18.70 8.90 24.57
N ALA A 21 -19.65 9.75 24.18
CA ALA A 21 -20.33 9.60 22.91
C ALA A 21 -19.24 9.58 21.84
N PHE A 22 -19.03 8.43 21.21
CA PHE A 22 -18.19 8.35 20.02
C PHE A 22 -18.75 9.39 19.04
N ALA A 23 -17.94 10.40 18.70
CA ALA A 23 -18.32 11.36 17.67
C ALA A 23 -18.70 10.56 16.42
N ALA A 24 -19.89 10.80 15.88
CA ALA A 24 -20.31 10.15 14.64
C ALA A 24 -19.25 10.43 13.55
N PRO A 25 -18.98 9.47 12.65
CA PRO A 25 -18.08 9.70 11.53
C PRO A 25 -18.49 10.98 10.78
N ALA A 26 -17.52 11.88 10.59
CA ALA A 26 -17.75 13.16 9.92
C ALA A 26 -17.78 12.94 8.41
N TYR A 27 -18.96 12.65 7.86
CA TYR A 27 -19.20 12.67 6.43
C TYR A 27 -19.23 14.11 5.92
N HIS A 28 -18.73 14.32 4.71
CA HIS A 28 -18.85 15.59 4.02
C HIS A 28 -19.47 15.32 2.65
N PRO A 29 -20.43 16.16 2.22
CA PRO A 29 -20.93 16.08 0.85
C PRO A 29 -19.79 16.36 -0.15
N GLY A 30 -19.95 15.98 -1.42
CA GLY A 30 -18.98 16.22 -2.50
C GLY A 30 -18.71 17.69 -2.84
N PHE A 31 -19.12 18.65 -1.99
CA PHE A 31 -18.82 20.07 -2.09
C PHE A 31 -18.26 20.62 -0.78
N ALA A 32 -17.55 21.75 -0.86
CA ALA A 32 -16.88 22.35 0.29
C ALA A 32 -17.87 22.84 1.37
N CYS A 33 -17.58 22.49 2.63
CA CYS A 33 -18.25 22.99 3.82
C CYS A 33 -17.29 23.88 4.66
N PRO A 34 -17.80 24.88 5.40
CA PRO A 34 -19.19 25.36 5.38
C PRO A 34 -19.48 26.17 4.10
N ARG A 35 -20.73 26.19 3.64
CA ARG A 35 -21.20 27.07 2.55
C ARG A 35 -21.32 28.51 3.08
N PRO A 36 -20.39 29.44 2.72
CA PRO A 36 -20.32 30.75 3.37
C PRO A 36 -21.43 31.72 2.93
N ASP A 37 -22.06 31.47 1.78
CA ASP A 37 -23.05 32.35 1.18
C ASP A 37 -24.47 32.13 1.73
N GLY A 38 -24.72 31.03 2.46
CA GLY A 38 -26.04 30.67 2.99
C GLY A 38 -27.15 30.59 1.93
N ALA A 39 -26.77 30.53 0.65
CA ALA A 39 -27.67 30.74 -0.47
C ALA A 39 -28.55 29.51 -0.73
N ASP A 40 -28.12 28.32 -0.32
CA ASP A 40 -28.89 27.09 -0.47
C ASP A 40 -29.03 26.38 0.88
N VAL A 41 -30.26 26.40 1.40
CA VAL A 41 -30.60 25.82 2.70
C VAL A 41 -30.36 24.31 2.76
N LEU A 42 -30.49 23.62 1.62
CA LEU A 42 -30.19 22.20 1.53
C LEU A 42 -28.68 21.96 1.70
N ALA A 43 -27.85 22.73 1.00
CA ALA A 43 -26.40 22.62 1.11
C ALA A 43 -25.90 22.94 2.54
N THR A 44 -26.51 23.92 3.20
CA THR A 44 -26.24 24.21 4.62
C THR A 44 -26.62 23.04 5.52
N ALA A 45 -27.77 22.41 5.28
CA ALA A 45 -28.23 21.25 6.06
C ALA A 45 -27.30 20.04 5.87
N LEU A 46 -26.88 19.75 4.64
CA LEU A 46 -25.91 18.69 4.33
C LEU A 46 -24.57 18.87 5.04
N CYS A 47 -24.10 20.11 5.22
CA CYS A 47 -22.89 20.38 5.98
C CYS A 47 -23.05 20.17 7.50
N ALA A 48 -24.29 20.21 8.02
CA ALA A 48 -24.58 20.20 9.45
C ALA A 48 -25.13 18.86 9.97
N ASP A 49 -25.75 18.06 9.10
CA ASP A 49 -26.38 16.78 9.44
C ASP A 49 -25.58 15.60 8.85
N PRO A 50 -24.90 14.79 9.68
CA PRO A 50 -24.08 13.68 9.20
C PRO A 50 -24.89 12.55 8.55
N VAL A 51 -26.17 12.39 8.90
CA VAL A 51 -27.03 11.36 8.29
C VAL A 51 -27.42 11.78 6.87
N MET A 52 -27.77 13.07 6.68
CA MET A 52 -28.00 13.61 5.35
C MET A 52 -26.72 13.55 4.50
N ALA A 53 -25.58 13.94 5.07
CA ALA A 53 -24.28 13.89 4.38
C ALA A 53 -23.92 12.47 3.94
N LYS A 54 -24.16 11.46 4.79
CA LYS A 54 -23.91 10.05 4.45
C LYS A 54 -24.79 9.60 3.27
N ALA A 55 -26.09 9.88 3.33
CA ALA A 55 -27.02 9.49 2.27
C ALA A 55 -26.65 10.14 0.94
N GLU A 56 -26.27 11.42 0.96
CA GLU A 56 -25.78 12.12 -0.23
C GLU A 56 -24.50 11.48 -0.77
N LEU A 57 -23.53 11.19 0.09
CA LEU A 57 -22.28 10.58 -0.32
C LEU A 57 -22.49 9.17 -0.92
N ASP A 58 -23.43 8.39 -0.38
CA ASP A 58 -23.82 7.11 -0.94
C ASP A 58 -24.44 7.24 -2.34
N LEU A 59 -25.26 8.27 -2.59
CA LEU A 59 -25.78 8.58 -3.93
C LEU A 59 -24.65 9.04 -4.88
N GLU A 60 -23.75 9.91 -4.42
CA GLU A 60 -22.63 10.40 -5.22
C GLU A 60 -21.70 9.25 -5.62
N LYS A 61 -21.39 8.31 -4.71
CA LYS A 61 -20.64 7.09 -5.02
C LYS A 61 -21.23 6.34 -6.22
N VAL A 62 -22.56 6.15 -6.24
CA VAL A 62 -23.27 5.52 -7.36
C VAL A 62 -23.18 6.36 -8.64
N PHE A 63 -23.32 7.68 -8.54
CA PHE A 63 -23.17 8.60 -9.67
C PHE A 63 -21.76 8.51 -10.31
N TYR A 64 -20.70 8.48 -9.50
CA TYR A 64 -19.33 8.38 -9.98
C TYR A 64 -18.99 7.00 -10.54
N ALA A 65 -19.60 5.93 -10.02
CA ALA A 65 -19.53 4.60 -10.62
C ALA A 65 -20.17 4.57 -12.02
N HIS A 66 -21.34 5.21 -12.18
CA HIS A 66 -22.01 5.36 -13.49
C HIS A 66 -21.15 6.10 -14.50
N ARG A 67 -20.63 7.26 -14.10
CA ARG A 67 -19.74 8.07 -14.92
C ARG A 67 -18.52 7.27 -15.40
N ALA A 68 -17.96 6.42 -14.54
CA ALA A 68 -16.82 5.58 -14.88
C ALA A 68 -17.21 4.43 -15.84
N GLN A 69 -18.33 3.75 -15.59
CA GLN A 69 -18.81 2.65 -16.43
C GLN A 69 -19.13 3.09 -17.86
N GLU A 70 -19.83 4.21 -18.03
CA GLU A 70 -20.28 4.67 -19.35
C GLU A 70 -19.24 5.53 -20.10
N GLY A 71 -18.22 6.01 -19.38
CA GLY A 71 -17.15 6.83 -19.94
C GLY A 71 -17.54 8.29 -20.22
N ALA A 72 -16.56 9.08 -20.69
CA ALA A 72 -16.69 10.54 -20.79
C ALA A 72 -17.82 11.03 -21.72
N GLY A 73 -18.18 10.24 -22.74
CA GLY A 73 -19.24 10.58 -23.69
C GLY A 73 -20.65 10.62 -23.09
N ALA A 74 -20.90 9.86 -22.02
CA ALA A 74 -22.21 9.78 -21.37
C ALA A 74 -22.42 10.83 -20.26
N TYR A 75 -21.35 11.52 -19.82
CA TYR A 75 -21.40 12.45 -18.70
C TYR A 75 -22.49 13.54 -18.81
N PRO A 76 -22.74 14.18 -19.97
CA PRO A 76 -23.81 15.17 -20.09
C PRO A 76 -25.21 14.60 -19.78
N ALA A 77 -25.47 13.35 -20.19
CA ALA A 77 -26.75 12.69 -19.95
C ALA A 77 -26.92 12.31 -18.47
N ILE A 78 -25.89 11.71 -17.87
CA ILE A 78 -25.88 11.35 -16.44
C ILE A 78 -26.03 12.62 -15.58
N LYS A 79 -25.34 13.71 -15.94
CA LYS A 79 -25.49 15.00 -15.25
C LYS A 79 -26.91 15.57 -15.37
N ALA A 80 -27.54 15.47 -16.53
CA ALA A 80 -28.91 15.93 -16.72
C ALA A 80 -29.90 15.14 -15.84
N GLN A 81 -29.69 13.83 -15.68
CA GLN A 81 -30.48 13.00 -14.76
C GLN A 81 -30.32 13.45 -13.29
N ALA A 82 -29.10 13.78 -12.86
CA ALA A 82 -28.85 14.28 -11.51
C ALA A 82 -29.52 15.64 -11.25
N VAL A 83 -29.51 16.56 -12.23
CA VAL A 83 -30.22 17.84 -12.12
C VAL A 83 -31.75 17.66 -12.05
N ALA A 84 -32.29 16.74 -12.85
CA ALA A 84 -33.71 16.41 -12.81
C ALA A 84 -34.10 15.79 -11.46
N TYR A 85 -33.26 14.92 -10.91
CA TYR A 85 -33.41 14.37 -9.57
C TYR A 85 -33.42 15.45 -8.48
N ASP A 86 -32.45 16.37 -8.44
CA ASP A 86 -32.42 17.45 -7.44
C ASP A 86 -33.70 18.29 -7.47
N THR A 87 -34.20 18.60 -8.68
CA THR A 87 -35.47 19.32 -8.84
C THR A 87 -36.66 18.52 -8.29
N ALA A 88 -36.73 17.22 -8.59
CA ALA A 88 -37.80 16.35 -8.13
C ALA A 88 -37.76 16.13 -6.60
N LEU A 89 -36.57 15.93 -6.05
CA LEU A 89 -36.31 15.78 -4.62
C LEU A 89 -36.75 17.03 -3.84
N ARG A 90 -36.36 18.22 -4.30
CA ARG A 90 -36.75 19.47 -3.65
C ARG A 90 -38.26 19.64 -3.62
N ASN A 91 -38.95 19.34 -4.73
CA ASN A 91 -40.41 19.38 -4.78
C ASN A 91 -41.05 18.34 -3.84
N ALA A 92 -40.54 17.10 -3.83
CA ALA A 92 -41.08 16.02 -3.00
C ALA A 92 -40.94 16.29 -1.50
N CYS A 93 -39.83 16.91 -1.09
CA CYS A 93 -39.52 17.20 0.31
C CYS A 93 -39.84 18.66 0.71
N ALA A 94 -40.54 19.41 -0.15
CA ALA A 94 -40.87 20.82 0.05
C ALA A 94 -39.66 21.73 0.35
N ILE A 95 -38.48 21.37 -0.14
CA ILE A 95 -37.25 22.12 0.08
C ILE A 95 -37.25 23.32 -0.87
N PRO A 96 -37.01 24.55 -0.36
CA PRO A 96 -36.93 25.74 -1.20
C PRO A 96 -35.89 25.62 -2.32
N ALA A 97 -36.14 26.32 -3.42
CA ALA A 97 -35.18 26.41 -4.52
C ALA A 97 -33.86 27.06 -4.04
N ALA A 98 -32.75 26.62 -4.62
CA ALA A 98 -31.45 27.22 -4.34
C ALA A 98 -31.47 28.73 -4.63
N GLY A 99 -30.86 29.52 -3.74
CA GLY A 99 -30.80 30.99 -3.83
C GLY A 99 -31.97 31.72 -3.17
N THR A 100 -32.94 31.01 -2.56
CA THR A 100 -34.09 31.66 -1.89
C THR A 100 -33.64 32.41 -0.63
N PRO A 101 -33.69 33.75 -0.57
CA PRO A 101 -33.17 34.51 0.56
C PRO A 101 -33.95 34.21 1.86
N GLY A 102 -33.24 33.89 2.94
CA GLY A 102 -33.85 33.62 4.26
C GLY A 102 -34.62 32.30 4.35
N ALA A 103 -34.45 31.39 3.39
CA ALA A 103 -35.05 30.06 3.44
C ALA A 103 -34.56 29.26 4.65
N VAL A 104 -35.47 28.50 5.26
CA VAL A 104 -35.19 27.56 6.36
C VAL A 104 -35.64 26.17 5.93
N LEU A 105 -34.90 25.14 6.33
CA LEU A 105 -35.23 23.76 6.02
C LEU A 105 -36.54 23.40 6.73
N PRO A 106 -37.60 22.97 6.02
CA PRO A 106 -38.86 22.61 6.64
C PRO A 106 -38.72 21.44 7.62
N SER A 107 -39.59 21.39 8.63
CA SER A 107 -39.67 20.25 9.54
C SER A 107 -39.97 18.96 8.75
N GLY A 108 -39.20 17.90 9.01
CA GLY A 108 -39.31 16.62 8.31
C GLY A 108 -38.66 16.56 6.93
N ALA A 109 -38.16 17.69 6.39
CA ALA A 109 -37.48 17.67 5.10
C ALA A 109 -36.16 16.89 5.13
N ALA A 110 -35.43 16.89 6.25
CA ALA A 110 -34.20 16.11 6.42
C ALA A 110 -34.44 14.59 6.33
N SER A 111 -35.45 14.05 7.01
CA SER A 111 -35.79 12.63 6.93
C SER A 111 -36.41 12.24 5.59
N CYS A 112 -37.18 13.14 4.98
CA CYS A 112 -37.64 12.99 3.60
C CYS A 112 -36.47 12.89 2.63
N TYR A 113 -35.48 13.80 2.75
CA TYR A 113 -34.28 13.84 1.93
C TYR A 113 -33.55 12.51 1.98
N VAL A 114 -33.16 12.05 3.18
CA VAL A 114 -32.43 10.79 3.36
C VAL A 114 -33.15 9.63 2.68
N LYS A 115 -34.46 9.49 2.92
CA LYS A 115 -35.25 8.41 2.32
C LYS A 115 -35.28 8.46 0.80
N VAL A 116 -35.51 9.64 0.21
CA VAL A 116 -35.60 9.78 -1.26
C VAL A 116 -34.22 9.59 -1.90
N THR A 117 -33.16 10.09 -1.27
CA THR A 117 -31.77 9.93 -1.71
C THR A 117 -31.33 8.47 -1.70
N GLU A 118 -31.59 7.72 -0.62
CA GLU A 118 -31.28 6.29 -0.53
C GLU A 118 -32.05 5.48 -1.57
N GLN A 119 -33.33 5.79 -1.79
CA GLN A 119 -34.12 5.15 -2.83
C GLN A 119 -33.54 5.43 -4.22
N GLN A 120 -33.16 6.69 -4.51
CA GLN A 120 -32.56 7.05 -5.78
C GLN A 120 -31.22 6.35 -6.02
N ALA A 121 -30.37 6.26 -4.99
CA ALA A 121 -29.10 5.55 -5.05
C ALA A 121 -29.31 4.07 -5.40
N GLY A 122 -30.29 3.42 -4.76
CA GLY A 122 -30.67 2.05 -5.06
C GLY A 122 -31.21 1.86 -6.48
N GLU A 123 -32.00 2.80 -7.00
CA GLU A 123 -32.50 2.74 -8.38
C GLU A 123 -31.37 2.91 -9.40
N TRP A 124 -30.46 3.85 -9.21
CA TRP A 124 -29.31 4.03 -10.09
C TRP A 124 -28.34 2.85 -10.01
N ALA A 125 -28.14 2.24 -8.85
CA ALA A 125 -27.25 1.10 -8.72
C ALA A 125 -27.66 -0.10 -9.60
N LYS A 126 -28.94 -0.25 -9.96
CA LYS A 126 -29.46 -1.39 -10.76
C LYS A 126 -28.87 -1.48 -12.18
N SER A 127 -28.40 -0.37 -12.75
CA SER A 127 -27.79 -0.33 -14.09
C SER A 127 -26.27 -0.46 -14.07
N LEU A 128 -25.65 -0.56 -12.90
CA LEU A 128 -24.23 -0.85 -12.77
C LEU A 128 -23.96 -2.35 -12.88
N SER A 129 -22.77 -2.70 -13.34
CA SER A 129 -22.33 -4.09 -13.51
C SER A 129 -20.87 -4.27 -13.10
N GLY A 130 -20.48 -5.52 -12.83
CA GLY A 130 -19.09 -5.89 -12.53
C GLY A 130 -18.48 -5.07 -11.38
N PRO A 131 -17.23 -4.59 -11.52
CA PRO A 131 -16.55 -3.80 -10.49
C PRO A 131 -17.33 -2.57 -10.01
N TYR A 132 -18.07 -1.91 -10.90
CA TYR A 132 -18.84 -0.71 -10.55
C TYR A 132 -20.11 -1.02 -9.75
N ALA A 133 -20.72 -2.19 -9.96
CA ALA A 133 -21.82 -2.65 -9.11
C ALA A 133 -21.35 -2.98 -7.69
N GLN A 134 -20.17 -3.62 -7.57
CA GLN A 134 -19.54 -3.90 -6.27
C GLN A 134 -19.19 -2.60 -5.54
N GLU A 135 -18.68 -1.59 -6.26
CA GLU A 135 -18.43 -0.27 -5.70
C GLU A 135 -19.70 0.42 -5.18
N ALA A 136 -20.79 0.39 -5.94
CA ALA A 136 -22.06 0.96 -5.52
C ALA A 136 -22.61 0.27 -4.26
N ALA A 137 -22.44 -1.04 -4.13
CA ALA A 137 -22.89 -1.82 -2.98
C ALA A 137 -21.99 -1.68 -1.74
N ARG A 138 -20.77 -1.16 -1.89
CA ARG A 138 -19.77 -1.09 -0.82
C ARG A 138 -20.17 -0.16 0.31
N ASP A 139 -19.97 -0.58 1.55
CA ASP A 139 -20.11 0.29 2.71
C ASP A 139 -19.24 1.55 2.57
N ILE A 140 -19.80 2.71 2.90
CA ILE A 140 -19.13 3.99 2.64
C ILE A 140 -17.89 4.20 3.50
N ASP A 141 -17.85 3.66 4.73
CA ASP A 141 -16.68 3.77 5.59
C ASP A 141 -15.52 2.95 5.02
N LEU A 142 -15.82 1.76 4.52
CA LEU A 142 -14.84 0.95 3.79
C LEU A 142 -14.37 1.65 2.51
N HIS A 143 -15.27 2.25 1.75
CA HIS A 143 -14.94 2.95 0.51
C HIS A 143 -13.99 4.14 0.73
N ILE A 144 -14.24 4.94 1.77
CA ILE A 144 -13.36 6.03 2.20
C ILE A 144 -12.01 5.48 2.68
N ALA A 145 -12.02 4.41 3.48
CA ALA A 145 -10.80 3.80 3.99
C ALA A 145 -9.88 3.29 2.87
N LEU A 146 -10.46 2.70 1.81
CA LEU A 146 -9.72 2.23 0.63
C LEU A 146 -9.11 3.40 -0.16
N GLN A 147 -9.82 4.51 -0.32
CA GLN A 147 -9.27 5.72 -0.92
C GLN A 147 -8.11 6.27 -0.09
N GLN A 148 -8.28 6.31 1.24
CA GLN A 148 -7.22 6.76 2.13
C GLN A 148 -6.00 5.86 2.06
N LYS A 149 -6.20 4.55 1.89
CA LYS A 149 -5.11 3.58 1.68
C LYS A 149 -4.33 3.87 0.40
N LEU A 150 -5.02 4.15 -0.71
CA LEU A 150 -4.38 4.52 -1.97
C LEU A 150 -3.62 5.86 -1.88
N ILE A 151 -4.22 6.88 -1.25
CA ILE A 151 -3.57 8.18 -0.98
C ILE A 151 -2.32 7.96 -0.14
N ASN A 152 -2.48 7.27 0.99
CA ASN A 152 -1.38 6.98 1.90
C ASN A 152 -0.28 6.21 1.19
N ALA A 153 -0.61 5.29 0.29
CA ALA A 153 0.35 4.49 -0.47
C ALA A 153 1.01 5.24 -1.64
N GLY A 154 0.64 6.49 -1.92
CA GLY A 154 1.31 7.32 -2.93
C GLY A 154 0.79 7.12 -4.36
N TYR A 155 -0.33 6.42 -4.56
CA TYR A 155 -0.93 6.24 -5.90
C TYR A 155 -1.66 7.51 -6.42
N SER A 156 -1.73 8.58 -5.62
CA SER A 156 -2.35 9.84 -6.04
C SER A 156 -1.42 10.66 -6.95
N SER A 157 -1.83 10.85 -8.22
CA SER A 157 -1.07 11.64 -9.21
C SER A 157 -1.34 13.16 -9.17
N SER A 158 -2.20 13.61 -8.27
CA SER A 158 -2.64 15.00 -8.03
C SER A 158 -2.80 15.16 -6.51
N PRO A 159 -2.78 16.37 -5.90
CA PRO A 159 -3.02 16.55 -4.47
C PRO A 159 -4.43 16.09 -4.06
N MET A 160 -4.60 14.78 -3.94
CA MET A 160 -5.68 14.13 -3.22
C MET A 160 -5.27 14.17 -1.76
N ASP A 161 -5.44 15.32 -1.13
CA ASP A 161 -4.93 15.53 0.23
C ASP A 161 -5.82 14.84 1.29
N ARG A 162 -7.00 14.35 0.89
CA ARG A 162 -7.99 13.74 1.79
C ARG A 162 -8.84 12.68 1.07
N ALA A 163 -9.11 11.57 1.75
CA ALA A 163 -10.17 10.65 1.35
C ALA A 163 -11.55 11.25 1.68
N ASP A 164 -12.37 11.40 0.65
CA ASP A 164 -13.72 11.98 0.70
C ASP A 164 -14.83 10.99 0.35
N GLY A 165 -14.48 9.78 -0.11
CA GLY A 165 -15.43 8.77 -0.57
C GLY A 165 -15.86 8.95 -2.02
N ILE A 166 -15.26 9.90 -2.75
CA ILE A 166 -15.60 10.18 -4.15
C ILE A 166 -14.52 9.65 -5.08
N TYR A 167 -14.85 8.62 -5.85
CA TYR A 167 -13.91 8.03 -6.80
C TYR A 167 -13.98 8.76 -8.15
N GLY A 168 -13.59 10.04 -8.13
CA GLY A 168 -13.42 10.88 -9.32
C GLY A 168 -12.17 10.51 -10.14
N ASP A 169 -11.89 11.26 -11.22
CA ASP A 169 -10.84 10.92 -12.20
C ASP A 169 -9.45 10.67 -11.56
N ALA A 170 -9.09 11.43 -10.52
CA ALA A 170 -7.84 11.24 -9.79
C ALA A 170 -7.80 9.89 -9.04
N THR A 171 -8.85 9.56 -8.29
CA THR A 171 -8.97 8.26 -7.60
C THR A 171 -9.01 7.11 -8.60
N ARG A 172 -9.73 7.26 -9.73
CA ARG A 172 -9.76 6.26 -10.80
C ARG A 172 -8.37 6.00 -11.38
N THR A 173 -7.60 7.06 -11.60
CA THR A 173 -6.21 6.96 -12.06
C THR A 173 -5.36 6.25 -11.02
N ALA A 174 -5.48 6.59 -9.74
CA ALA A 174 -4.79 5.92 -8.65
C ALA A 174 -5.10 4.42 -8.58
N ILE A 175 -6.39 4.04 -8.71
CA ILE A 175 -6.83 2.63 -8.74
C ILE A 175 -6.24 1.91 -9.95
N LYS A 176 -6.26 2.52 -11.14
CA LYS A 176 -5.67 1.92 -12.34
C LYS A 176 -4.16 1.71 -12.20
N SER A 177 -3.45 2.68 -11.64
CA SER A 177 -2.02 2.56 -11.35
C SER A 177 -1.74 1.43 -10.35
N TRP A 178 -2.57 1.32 -9.31
CA TRP A 178 -2.49 0.23 -8.34
C TRP A 178 -2.80 -1.14 -9.00
N GLN A 179 -3.88 -1.25 -9.77
CA GLN A 179 -4.23 -2.47 -10.52
C GLN A 179 -3.12 -2.87 -11.50
N ALA A 180 -2.53 -1.90 -12.21
CA ALA A 180 -1.40 -2.15 -13.08
C ALA A 180 -0.19 -2.72 -12.33
N ALA A 181 0.10 -2.21 -11.13
CA ALA A 181 1.19 -2.70 -10.29
C ALA A 181 0.95 -4.14 -9.77
N TYR A 182 -0.32 -4.56 -9.62
CA TYR A 182 -0.70 -5.91 -9.22
C TYR A 182 -0.90 -6.89 -10.39
N GLY A 183 -0.75 -6.42 -11.64
CA GLY A 183 -0.95 -7.23 -12.85
C GLY A 183 -2.43 -7.49 -13.18
N ASP A 184 -3.34 -6.72 -12.59
CA ASP A 184 -4.78 -6.84 -12.75
C ASP A 184 -5.30 -6.01 -13.93
N SER A 185 -6.55 -6.29 -14.32
CA SER A 185 -7.26 -5.46 -15.31
C SER A 185 -7.48 -4.06 -14.74
N GLN A 186 -7.01 -3.02 -15.45
CA GLN A 186 -7.08 -1.61 -15.04
C GLN A 186 -8.50 -1.02 -15.18
N THR A 187 -9.46 -1.60 -14.46
CA THR A 187 -10.88 -1.21 -14.49
C THR A 187 -11.11 0.17 -13.88
N GLY A 188 -10.24 0.61 -12.96
CA GLY A 188 -10.42 1.85 -12.21
C GLY A 188 -11.50 1.80 -11.14
N ALA A 189 -12.03 0.61 -10.84
CA ALA A 189 -12.85 0.35 -9.66
C ALA A 189 -12.22 -0.79 -8.88
N ILE A 190 -12.27 -0.70 -7.55
CA ILE A 190 -11.81 -1.76 -6.66
C ILE A 190 -12.92 -2.80 -6.57
N THR A 191 -12.64 -4.03 -6.95
CA THR A 191 -13.51 -5.19 -6.78
C THR A 191 -13.46 -5.72 -5.35
N ASP A 192 -14.42 -6.56 -4.96
CA ASP A 192 -14.49 -7.08 -3.60
C ASP A 192 -13.33 -8.05 -3.26
N ASP A 193 -12.79 -8.75 -4.25
CA ASP A 193 -11.58 -9.58 -4.12
C ASP A 193 -10.29 -8.76 -4.03
N GLU A 194 -10.28 -7.53 -4.56
CA GLU A 194 -9.18 -6.59 -4.47
C GLU A 194 -9.14 -5.81 -3.12
N VAL A 195 -10.26 -5.75 -2.38
CA VAL A 195 -10.35 -5.02 -1.09
C VAL A 195 -9.25 -5.41 -0.10
N PRO A 196 -8.97 -6.71 0.17
CA PRO A 196 -7.92 -7.11 1.11
C PRO A 196 -6.52 -6.66 0.66
N HIS A 197 -6.26 -6.55 -0.65
CA HIS A 197 -4.98 -6.10 -1.17
C HIS A 197 -4.77 -4.61 -0.90
N VAL A 198 -5.79 -3.79 -1.19
CA VAL A 198 -5.75 -2.35 -0.93
C VAL A 198 -5.67 -2.05 0.58
N GLN A 199 -6.35 -2.83 1.42
CA GLN A 199 -6.28 -2.69 2.88
C GLN A 199 -4.87 -2.94 3.45
N LYS A 200 -4.09 -3.81 2.81
CA LYS A 200 -2.69 -4.11 3.18
C LYS A 200 -1.71 -3.02 2.75
N LEU A 201 -2.09 -2.07 1.90
CA LEU A 201 -1.23 -0.97 1.51
C LEU A 201 -0.78 -0.15 2.73
N GLY A 202 0.54 0.09 2.81
CA GLY A 202 1.16 0.88 3.86
C GLY A 202 1.29 2.37 3.51
N VAL A 203 1.61 3.21 4.51
CA VAL A 203 1.77 4.67 4.36
C VAL A 203 3.11 5.06 3.71
N SER A 204 3.10 5.43 2.43
CA SER A 204 4.21 5.96 1.65
C SER A 204 5.07 6.97 2.41
N ARG A 205 6.35 6.98 2.04
CA ARG A 205 7.37 7.89 2.56
C ARG A 205 6.99 9.36 2.27
N ALA A 206 6.39 9.70 1.14
CA ALA A 206 6.01 11.08 0.84
C ALA A 206 5.07 11.72 1.89
N VAL A 207 4.10 10.96 2.42
CA VAL A 207 3.13 11.44 3.43
C VAL A 207 3.77 11.59 4.82
N ARG A 208 4.76 10.75 5.16
CA ARG A 208 5.45 10.82 6.45
C ARG A 208 6.37 12.06 6.56
N TRP A 209 6.93 12.52 5.44
CA TRP A 209 7.92 13.61 5.42
C TRP A 209 7.32 14.99 5.14
N ALA A 210 6.13 15.06 4.53
CA ALA A 210 5.48 16.34 4.22
C ALA A 210 4.86 17.05 5.45
N ASN A 211 4.57 16.33 6.54
CA ASN A 211 3.78 16.86 7.66
C ASN A 211 4.43 16.78 9.05
N ARG A 212 5.75 16.54 9.17
CA ARG A 212 6.47 16.63 10.46
C ARG A 212 7.83 17.29 10.32
N SER A 213 8.23 18.07 11.34
CA SER A 213 9.65 18.31 11.63
C SER A 213 10.36 16.96 11.85
N PRO A 214 11.67 16.83 11.53
CA PRO A 214 12.35 15.54 11.48
C PRO A 214 12.23 14.81 12.82
N GLU A 215 11.52 13.70 12.82
CA GLU A 215 11.48 12.75 13.93
C GLU A 215 12.88 12.09 14.00
N PRO A 216 13.44 11.84 15.21
CA PRO A 216 14.75 11.20 15.33
C PRO A 216 14.72 9.82 14.66
N SER A 217 15.77 9.50 13.89
CA SER A 217 15.89 8.22 13.19
C SER A 217 15.83 7.05 14.17
N LEU A 218 15.13 5.97 13.79
CA LEU A 218 15.04 4.73 14.60
C LEU A 218 16.41 4.15 14.94
N SER A 219 17.45 4.44 14.15
CA SER A 219 18.83 4.05 14.45
C SER A 219 19.31 4.58 15.83
N SER A 220 18.83 5.76 16.23
CA SER A 220 19.15 6.43 17.50
C SER A 220 18.28 5.99 18.68
N ASP A 221 17.19 5.26 18.45
CA ASP A 221 16.30 4.75 19.49
C ASP A 221 16.89 3.50 20.15
N THR A 222 17.38 3.63 21.38
CA THR A 222 17.97 2.53 22.14
C THR A 222 16.94 1.50 22.62
N GLY A 223 15.65 1.82 22.57
CA GLY A 223 14.53 0.91 22.87
C GLY A 223 14.10 0.06 21.68
N ALA A 224 14.49 0.41 20.45
CA ALA A 224 14.08 -0.30 19.25
C ALA A 224 14.85 -1.64 19.06
N PRO A 225 14.22 -2.67 18.47
CA PRO A 225 14.87 -3.92 18.11
C PRO A 225 16.11 -3.69 17.21
N PRO A 226 17.25 -4.37 17.45
CA PRO A 226 18.49 -4.11 16.73
C PRO A 226 18.36 -4.18 15.20
N LEU A 227 17.62 -5.15 14.66
CA LEU A 227 17.42 -5.26 13.21
C LEU A 227 16.70 -4.05 12.61
N LEU A 228 15.68 -3.51 13.28
CA LEU A 228 14.97 -2.32 12.81
C LEU A 228 15.86 -1.07 12.85
N ARG A 229 16.80 -1.02 13.80
CA ARG A 229 17.80 0.06 13.89
C ARG A 229 18.82 -0.02 12.77
N ILE A 230 19.26 -1.23 12.41
CA ILE A 230 20.27 -1.50 11.39
C ILE A 230 19.73 -1.25 9.97
N PHE A 231 18.49 -1.66 9.70
CA PHE A 231 17.85 -1.47 8.40
C PHE A 231 17.30 -0.04 8.26
N GLN A 232 18.19 0.95 8.28
CA GLN A 232 17.91 2.36 8.05
C GLN A 232 18.94 2.95 7.08
N LEU A 233 18.58 4.01 6.35
CA LEU A 233 19.51 4.66 5.39
C LEU A 233 20.75 5.26 6.07
N ASP A 234 20.59 5.84 7.26
CA ASP A 234 21.68 6.43 8.03
C ASP A 234 22.64 5.40 8.64
N MET A 235 22.30 4.11 8.54
CA MET A 235 23.19 3.00 8.88
C MET A 235 24.05 2.56 7.68
N LEU A 236 23.78 3.03 6.47
CA LEU A 236 24.68 2.83 5.32
C LEU A 236 25.81 3.86 5.36
N GLY A 237 27.06 3.41 5.32
CA GLY A 237 28.27 4.24 5.36
C GLY A 237 28.91 4.34 6.75
N ILE A 238 28.34 3.68 7.76
CA ILE A 238 28.92 3.61 9.11
C ILE A 238 30.18 2.73 9.11
N GLN A 239 30.98 2.88 10.15
CA GLN A 239 32.13 1.99 10.39
C GLN A 239 31.67 0.71 11.09
N ARG A 240 32.29 -0.43 10.74
CA ARG A 240 32.00 -1.73 11.36
C ARG A 240 32.02 -1.72 12.91
N PRO A 241 32.98 -1.09 13.60
CA PRO A 241 32.96 -1.05 15.07
C PRO A 241 31.70 -0.43 15.66
N PHE A 242 31.05 0.51 14.96
CA PHE A 242 29.76 1.07 15.38
C PHE A 242 28.64 0.04 15.22
N LEU A 243 28.59 -0.68 14.10
CA LEU A 243 27.64 -1.78 13.88
C LEU A 243 27.79 -2.88 14.93
N GLU A 244 29.02 -3.21 15.33
CA GLU A 244 29.33 -4.24 16.32
C GLU A 244 28.85 -3.90 17.74
N GLN A 245 28.56 -2.61 18.03
CA GLN A 245 27.87 -2.22 19.27
C GLN A 245 26.41 -2.72 19.32
N LEU A 246 25.79 -2.94 18.15
CA LEU A 246 24.41 -3.41 18.02
C LEU A 246 24.32 -4.92 17.84
N THR A 247 25.31 -5.50 17.16
CA THR A 247 25.27 -6.89 16.67
C THR A 247 26.15 -7.83 17.47
N GLY A 248 27.16 -7.32 18.19
CA GLY A 248 28.29 -8.12 18.68
C GLY A 248 29.31 -8.40 17.57
N PRO A 249 30.36 -9.18 17.84
CA PRO A 249 31.36 -9.51 16.84
C PRO A 249 30.79 -10.40 15.72
N ALA A 250 31.37 -10.28 14.52
CA ALA A 250 31.01 -11.14 13.40
C ALA A 250 31.33 -12.62 13.71
N LYS A 251 30.41 -13.51 13.35
CA LYS A 251 30.59 -14.97 13.43
C LYS A 251 31.43 -15.50 12.27
N TYR A 252 31.23 -14.97 11.07
CA TYR A 252 31.97 -15.35 9.85
C TYR A 252 32.44 -14.11 9.10
N VAL A 253 33.56 -14.24 8.41
CA VAL A 253 34.15 -13.19 7.57
C VAL A 253 34.54 -13.81 6.23
N ASN A 254 34.03 -13.26 5.14
CA ASN A 254 34.34 -13.69 3.78
C ASN A 254 34.90 -12.51 2.99
N HIS A 255 35.99 -12.72 2.27
CA HIS A 255 36.64 -11.71 1.43
C HIS A 255 36.38 -12.00 -0.05
N TYR A 256 35.94 -10.99 -0.79
CA TYR A 256 35.66 -11.09 -2.22
C TYR A 256 36.75 -10.40 -3.06
N ALA A 257 36.81 -10.75 -4.35
CA ALA A 257 37.84 -10.30 -5.27
C ALA A 257 37.79 -8.79 -5.58
N ASP A 258 36.61 -8.18 -5.43
CA ASP A 258 36.33 -6.74 -5.61
C ASP A 258 36.70 -5.89 -4.37
N LYS A 259 37.42 -6.49 -3.41
CA LYS A 259 37.78 -5.92 -2.11
C LYS A 259 36.60 -5.71 -1.16
N THR A 260 35.42 -6.20 -1.48
CA THR A 260 34.30 -6.25 -0.54
C THR A 260 34.58 -7.33 0.51
N THR A 261 34.29 -7.04 1.78
CA THR A 261 34.32 -8.03 2.87
C THR A 261 32.92 -8.17 3.45
N ALA A 262 32.39 -9.40 3.49
CA ALA A 262 31.13 -9.70 4.15
C ALA A 262 31.37 -10.23 5.58
N TYR A 263 30.64 -9.65 6.52
CA TYR A 263 30.62 -10.05 7.93
C TYR A 263 29.26 -10.60 8.29
N THR A 264 29.18 -11.86 8.70
CA THR A 264 27.92 -12.48 9.12
C THR A 264 27.78 -12.42 10.64
N TYR A 265 26.70 -11.83 11.13
CA TYR A 265 26.34 -11.65 12.52
C TYR A 265 25.10 -12.49 12.87
N ILE A 266 25.00 -12.89 14.15
CA ILE A 266 23.79 -13.55 14.69
C ILE A 266 23.10 -12.60 15.66
N VAL A 267 22.07 -11.90 15.18
CA VAL A 267 21.32 -10.91 15.95
C VAL A 267 20.03 -11.54 16.46
N LYS A 268 19.98 -11.94 17.74
CA LYS A 268 18.81 -12.59 18.37
C LYS A 268 18.24 -13.75 17.51
N ALA A 269 19.13 -14.59 16.97
CA ALA A 269 18.86 -15.71 16.04
C ALA A 269 18.68 -15.37 14.56
N CYS A 270 18.82 -14.11 14.17
CA CYS A 270 18.79 -13.70 12.76
C CYS A 270 20.18 -13.61 12.16
N GLU A 271 20.34 -14.23 11.00
CA GLU A 271 21.57 -14.16 10.23
C GLU A 271 21.57 -12.88 9.38
N LEU A 272 22.33 -11.90 9.85
CA LEU A 272 22.56 -10.61 9.21
C LEU A 272 23.94 -10.64 8.57
N THR A 273 24.06 -10.26 7.30
CA THR A 273 25.35 -10.07 6.64
C THR A 273 25.56 -8.58 6.38
N ALA A 274 26.68 -8.00 6.78
CA ALA A 274 27.04 -6.64 6.42
C ALA A 274 28.18 -6.66 5.41
N TYR A 275 28.07 -5.87 4.36
CA TYR A 275 29.05 -5.76 3.28
C TYR A 275 29.87 -4.49 3.49
N GLU A 276 31.17 -4.63 3.68
CA GLU A 276 32.11 -3.54 3.91
C GLU A 276 32.98 -3.31 2.68
N GLN A 277 33.12 -2.05 2.28
CA GLN A 277 34.07 -1.62 1.26
C GLN A 277 34.59 -0.24 1.64
N GLY A 278 35.92 -0.05 1.58
CA GLY A 278 36.54 1.23 1.94
C GLY A 278 36.33 1.62 3.41
N ASP A 279 36.38 0.65 4.34
CA ASP A 279 36.16 0.82 5.79
C ASP A 279 34.76 1.32 6.19
N GLN A 280 33.80 1.25 5.27
CA GLN A 280 32.41 1.62 5.48
C GLN A 280 31.48 0.48 5.09
N ILE A 281 30.41 0.31 5.87
CA ILE A 281 29.34 -0.64 5.55
C ILE A 281 28.53 -0.09 4.37
N GLN A 282 28.55 -0.79 3.26
CA GLN A 282 27.84 -0.41 2.03
C GLN A 282 26.46 -1.03 1.91
N GLY A 283 26.18 -2.12 2.63
CA GLY A 283 24.89 -2.79 2.56
C GLY A 283 24.69 -3.88 3.59
N TYR A 284 23.43 -4.33 3.68
CA TYR A 284 22.98 -5.36 4.61
C TYR A 284 22.19 -6.44 3.87
N GLY A 285 22.58 -7.69 4.08
CA GLY A 285 21.82 -8.89 3.74
C GLY A 285 21.12 -9.46 4.97
N LEU A 286 19.91 -9.98 4.82
CA LEU A 286 19.15 -10.66 5.87
C LEU A 286 18.56 -11.96 5.33
N LYS A 287 18.80 -13.05 6.05
CA LYS A 287 18.04 -14.29 5.85
C LYS A 287 16.65 -14.13 6.46
N VAL A 288 15.63 -14.11 5.61
CA VAL A 288 14.26 -13.78 5.97
C VAL A 288 13.55 -14.99 6.56
N THR A 289 13.00 -14.81 7.75
CA THR A 289 12.07 -15.75 8.40
C THR A 289 10.98 -14.94 9.11
N PRO A 290 9.87 -15.56 9.58
CA PRO A 290 8.88 -14.84 10.37
C PRO A 290 9.46 -14.13 11.62
N ALA A 291 10.56 -14.65 12.18
CA ALA A 291 11.27 -14.03 13.30
C ALA A 291 12.35 -13.02 12.88
N CYS A 292 12.77 -13.07 11.61
CA CYS A 292 13.86 -12.29 11.05
C CYS A 292 13.37 -11.54 9.82
N SER A 293 12.71 -10.42 10.07
CA SER A 293 12.03 -9.64 9.04
C SER A 293 12.06 -8.16 9.39
N VAL A 294 12.17 -7.33 8.37
CA VAL A 294 12.19 -5.87 8.45
C VAL A 294 11.33 -5.28 7.34
N PRO A 295 10.73 -4.11 7.52
CA PRO A 295 10.06 -3.42 6.41
C PRO A 295 11.10 -2.80 5.46
N LEU A 296 10.76 -2.68 4.17
CA LEU A 296 11.56 -1.95 3.17
C LEU A 296 11.24 -0.46 3.11
N THR A 297 10.26 -0.01 3.89
CA THR A 297 9.88 1.41 4.02
C THR A 297 11.08 2.37 4.17
N PRO A 298 12.19 2.03 4.84
CA PRO A 298 13.37 2.89 4.91
C PRO A 298 14.15 3.02 3.59
N PHE A 299 13.92 2.20 2.59
CA PHE A 299 14.72 2.16 1.36
C PHE A 299 13.90 2.51 0.12
N ILE A 300 12.58 2.33 0.17
CA ILE A 300 11.71 2.53 -0.99
C ILE A 300 10.66 3.63 -0.71
N GLN A 301 10.03 4.13 -1.78
CA GLN A 301 9.06 5.23 -1.69
C GLN A 301 7.73 4.78 -1.07
N ASN A 302 7.35 3.52 -1.29
CA ASN A 302 6.13 2.91 -0.79
C ASN A 302 6.35 2.29 0.60
N SER A 303 5.33 2.28 1.45
CA SER A 303 5.42 1.52 2.69
C SER A 303 5.07 0.07 2.46
N THR A 304 5.86 -0.80 3.08
CA THR A 304 5.63 -2.23 3.08
C THR A 304 5.38 -2.73 4.50
N PRO A 305 4.64 -3.84 4.66
CA PRO A 305 4.80 -4.69 5.84
C PRO A 305 6.22 -5.28 5.88
N THR A 306 6.47 -6.17 6.83
CA THR A 306 7.77 -6.81 6.95
C THR A 306 8.02 -7.77 5.77
N VAL A 307 9.25 -7.90 5.28
CA VAL A 307 9.56 -8.71 4.09
C VAL A 307 9.13 -10.17 4.16
N ALA A 308 9.04 -10.76 5.35
CA ALA A 308 8.54 -12.13 5.56
C ALA A 308 7.05 -12.30 5.23
N GLU A 309 6.28 -11.21 5.15
CA GLU A 309 4.87 -11.21 4.76
C GLU A 309 4.68 -10.96 3.26
N LEU A 310 5.77 -10.73 2.51
CA LEU A 310 5.74 -10.30 1.11
C LEU A 310 6.11 -11.43 0.15
N THR A 311 5.45 -11.39 -1.00
CA THR A 311 5.82 -12.15 -2.20
C THR A 311 6.67 -11.29 -3.14
N MET A 312 7.30 -11.91 -4.15
CA MET A 312 8.01 -11.15 -5.19
C MET A 312 7.06 -10.20 -5.94
N GLY A 313 5.80 -10.59 -6.15
CA GLY A 313 4.78 -9.71 -6.73
C GLY A 313 4.56 -8.45 -5.89
N ASP A 314 4.42 -8.62 -4.56
CA ASP A 314 4.26 -7.48 -3.65
C ASP A 314 5.49 -6.57 -3.65
N ILE A 315 6.70 -7.13 -3.73
CA ILE A 315 7.95 -6.35 -3.80
C ILE A 315 8.02 -5.57 -5.11
N SER A 316 7.69 -6.20 -6.23
CA SER A 316 7.65 -5.52 -7.53
C SER A 316 6.67 -4.35 -7.51
N ALA A 317 5.47 -4.55 -6.97
CA ALA A 317 4.49 -3.47 -6.80
C ALA A 317 5.02 -2.36 -5.87
N ALA A 318 5.66 -2.74 -4.76
CA ALA A 318 6.26 -1.79 -3.83
C ALA A 318 7.42 -0.98 -4.44
N LEU A 319 8.08 -1.51 -5.48
CA LEU A 319 9.13 -0.87 -6.27
C LEU A 319 8.57 -0.26 -7.58
N ASN A 320 7.26 -0.04 -7.71
CA ASN A 320 6.62 0.54 -8.90
C ASN A 320 6.92 -0.24 -10.21
N GLY A 321 7.15 -1.55 -10.11
CA GLY A 321 7.44 -2.42 -11.25
C GLY A 321 8.82 -2.22 -11.89
N ILE A 322 9.72 -1.45 -11.26
CA ILE A 322 11.05 -1.17 -11.83
C ILE A 322 12.06 -2.29 -11.56
N ALA A 323 11.75 -3.18 -10.60
CA ALA A 323 12.63 -4.29 -10.25
C ALA A 323 12.62 -5.34 -11.37
N ARG A 324 13.81 -5.70 -11.85
CA ARG A 324 13.96 -6.75 -12.87
C ARG A 324 13.93 -8.13 -12.23
N PRO A 325 13.23 -9.11 -12.83
CA PRO A 325 13.38 -10.50 -12.43
C PRO A 325 14.77 -11.02 -12.81
N VAL A 326 15.35 -11.81 -11.93
CA VAL A 326 16.68 -12.37 -12.11
C VAL A 326 16.77 -13.79 -11.58
N SER A 327 17.78 -14.52 -12.05
CA SER A 327 18.22 -15.76 -11.45
C SER A 327 19.72 -15.91 -11.62
N ASP A 328 20.41 -16.45 -10.62
CA ASP A 328 21.82 -16.80 -10.76
C ASP A 328 22.00 -17.97 -11.75
N CYS A 329 21.07 -18.92 -11.75
CA CYS A 329 21.05 -20.02 -12.70
C CYS A 329 19.64 -20.64 -12.86
N LEU A 330 19.22 -20.76 -14.12
CA LEU A 330 17.96 -21.42 -14.49
C LEU A 330 18.15 -22.83 -15.06
N GLU A 331 19.31 -23.15 -15.64
CA GLU A 331 19.55 -24.45 -16.29
C GLU A 331 21.02 -24.87 -16.22
N SER A 332 21.26 -26.17 -16.07
CA SER A 332 22.60 -26.78 -16.01
C SER A 332 23.54 -26.13 -14.98
N CYS A 333 23.00 -25.83 -13.80
CA CYS A 333 23.67 -25.12 -12.70
C CYS A 333 24.86 -25.85 -12.06
N GLY A 334 25.25 -27.01 -12.57
CA GLY A 334 26.40 -27.77 -12.10
C GLY A 334 26.32 -28.09 -10.61
N ASN A 335 27.39 -27.77 -9.86
CA ASN A 335 27.49 -27.97 -8.41
C ASN A 335 27.06 -26.74 -7.60
N ALA A 336 26.28 -25.80 -8.18
CA ALA A 336 25.76 -24.68 -7.43
C ALA A 336 24.96 -25.18 -6.22
N THR A 337 25.33 -24.72 -5.02
CA THR A 337 24.54 -24.94 -3.80
C THR A 337 23.31 -24.06 -3.94
N ASP A 338 22.19 -24.67 -4.31
CA ASP A 338 20.85 -24.12 -4.40
C ASP A 338 20.73 -22.78 -5.17
N PRO A 339 20.36 -22.80 -6.48
CA PRO A 339 20.20 -21.55 -7.23
C PRO A 339 19.09 -20.69 -6.65
N ASP A 340 19.14 -19.39 -6.91
CA ASP A 340 18.19 -18.38 -6.46
C ASP A 340 17.43 -17.80 -7.67
N ILE A 341 16.14 -17.51 -7.44
CA ILE A 341 15.34 -16.62 -8.28
C ILE A 341 14.90 -15.42 -7.46
N GLY A 342 14.76 -14.26 -8.09
CA GLY A 342 14.47 -13.05 -7.34
C GLY A 342 14.22 -11.82 -8.17
N LEU A 343 14.19 -10.67 -7.47
CA LEU A 343 14.08 -9.36 -8.07
C LEU A 343 15.27 -8.50 -7.66
N MET A 344 15.81 -7.73 -8.60
CA MET A 344 16.84 -6.74 -8.35
C MET A 344 16.38 -5.37 -8.84
N GLU A 345 16.51 -4.38 -7.98
CA GLU A 345 16.31 -2.98 -8.30
C GLU A 345 17.62 -2.21 -8.05
N GLN A 346 17.98 -1.38 -9.02
CA GLN A 346 19.15 -0.51 -8.93
C GLN A 346 18.69 0.91 -8.64
N GLY A 347 19.01 1.40 -7.44
CA GLY A 347 18.60 2.71 -7.00
C GLY A 347 19.16 3.82 -7.88
N SER A 348 18.35 4.83 -8.16
CA SER A 348 18.82 6.00 -8.92
C SER A 348 19.80 6.85 -8.11
N HIS A 349 20.50 7.79 -8.75
CA HIS A 349 21.29 8.80 -8.03
C HIS A 349 20.43 9.60 -7.04
N ALA A 350 19.13 9.80 -7.33
CA ALA A 350 18.21 10.48 -6.42
C ALA A 350 17.89 9.66 -5.16
N GLU A 351 18.12 8.34 -5.21
CA GLU A 351 17.94 7.38 -4.12
C GLU A 351 19.28 6.94 -3.51
N ASP A 352 20.33 7.75 -3.69
CA ASP A 352 21.68 7.49 -3.16
C ASP A 352 22.27 6.16 -3.63
N TYR A 353 21.86 5.69 -4.81
CA TYR A 353 22.27 4.41 -5.40
C TYR A 353 21.97 3.20 -4.52
N VAL A 354 20.96 3.28 -3.66
CA VAL A 354 20.59 2.16 -2.79
C VAL A 354 19.82 1.13 -3.60
N ASN A 355 20.46 -0.01 -3.82
CA ASN A 355 19.87 -1.17 -4.47
C ASN A 355 19.02 -1.96 -3.48
N VAL A 356 17.93 -2.55 -3.97
CA VAL A 356 17.12 -3.52 -3.25
C VAL A 356 17.13 -4.83 -4.01
N GLU A 357 17.51 -5.92 -3.34
CA GLU A 357 17.49 -7.25 -3.92
C GLU A 357 16.72 -8.20 -3.01
N VAL A 358 15.86 -9.03 -3.60
CA VAL A 358 15.12 -10.06 -2.88
C VAL A 358 15.22 -11.38 -3.61
N TYR A 359 15.47 -12.46 -2.87
CA TYR A 359 15.66 -13.80 -3.46
C TYR A 359 14.88 -14.87 -2.72
N ALA A 360 14.62 -15.96 -3.44
CA ALA A 360 14.14 -17.22 -2.93
C ALA A 360 14.99 -18.36 -3.52
N PRO A 361 15.53 -19.26 -2.67
CA PRO A 361 16.25 -20.42 -3.15
C PRO A 361 15.27 -21.36 -3.86
N VAL A 362 15.70 -21.90 -5.00
CA VAL A 362 14.97 -22.86 -5.84
C VAL A 362 15.01 -24.25 -5.20
N MET A 363 14.59 -24.32 -3.94
CA MET A 363 14.44 -25.50 -3.10
C MET A 363 13.01 -25.62 -2.57
N ASP A 364 12.34 -24.47 -2.39
CA ASP A 364 10.93 -24.41 -2.04
C ASP A 364 10.05 -24.68 -3.28
N GLU A 365 8.95 -25.40 -3.11
CA GLU A 365 8.06 -25.82 -4.21
C GLU A 365 7.60 -24.64 -5.10
N LEU A 366 7.22 -23.51 -4.49
CA LEU A 366 6.80 -22.32 -5.24
C LEU A 366 7.95 -21.72 -6.07
N ALA A 367 9.17 -21.66 -5.52
CA ALA A 367 10.33 -21.14 -6.23
C ALA A 367 10.77 -22.11 -7.35
N LEU A 368 10.73 -23.41 -7.08
CA LEU A 368 11.01 -24.44 -8.09
C LEU A 368 10.03 -24.39 -9.26
N ASN A 369 8.74 -24.26 -8.97
CA ASN A 369 7.71 -24.14 -10.00
C ASN A 369 7.86 -22.83 -10.80
N ALA A 370 8.12 -21.71 -10.12
CA ALA A 370 8.36 -20.43 -10.77
C ALA A 370 9.58 -20.47 -11.72
N SER A 371 10.70 -21.03 -11.25
CA SER A 371 11.91 -21.21 -12.06
C SER A 371 11.64 -22.10 -13.29
N SER A 372 10.95 -23.23 -13.09
CA SER A 372 10.58 -24.15 -14.18
C SER A 372 9.67 -23.48 -15.22
N ASN A 373 8.65 -22.75 -14.77
CA ASN A 373 7.73 -22.03 -15.65
C ASN A 373 8.46 -20.96 -16.47
N TRP A 374 9.42 -20.26 -15.86
CA TRP A 374 10.20 -19.25 -16.56
C TRP A 374 11.09 -19.88 -17.65
N VAL A 375 11.79 -20.96 -17.33
CA VAL A 375 12.61 -21.73 -18.29
C VAL A 375 11.77 -22.24 -19.47
N ASP A 376 10.56 -22.74 -19.21
CA ASP A 376 9.66 -23.24 -20.24
C ASP A 376 9.22 -22.15 -21.24
N VAL A 377 9.13 -20.90 -20.79
CA VAL A 377 8.89 -19.75 -21.68
C VAL A 377 10.13 -19.45 -22.51
N LEU A 378 11.31 -19.40 -21.88
CA LEU A 378 12.57 -19.11 -22.58
C LEU A 378 12.86 -20.15 -23.67
N ARG A 379 12.74 -21.45 -23.37
CA ARG A 379 13.01 -22.54 -24.33
C ARG A 379 12.12 -22.52 -25.57
N LYS A 380 10.95 -21.91 -25.51
CA LYS A 380 10.06 -21.77 -26.68
C LYS A 380 10.57 -20.76 -27.70
N HIS A 381 11.43 -19.83 -27.27
CA HIS A 381 11.81 -18.66 -28.05
C HIS A 381 13.31 -18.42 -28.15
N GLU A 382 14.11 -19.06 -27.31
CA GLU A 382 15.56 -18.83 -27.18
C GLU A 382 16.38 -20.12 -27.28
N THR A 383 17.68 -19.94 -27.51
CA THR A 383 18.65 -21.05 -27.60
C THR A 383 19.14 -21.48 -26.23
N ASP A 384 19.65 -22.71 -26.11
CA ASP A 384 20.30 -23.19 -24.87
C ASP A 384 21.45 -22.25 -24.44
N ASP A 385 22.23 -21.73 -25.39
CA ASP A 385 23.33 -20.78 -25.11
C ASP A 385 22.83 -19.47 -24.49
N TYR A 386 21.62 -19.03 -24.84
CA TYR A 386 21.02 -17.83 -24.25
C TYR A 386 20.68 -18.05 -22.77
N ILE A 387 20.12 -19.21 -22.43
CA ILE A 387 19.72 -19.57 -21.07
C ILE A 387 20.96 -19.89 -20.22
N LEU A 388 21.87 -20.72 -20.73
CA LEU A 388 23.08 -21.15 -20.01
C LEU A 388 24.02 -19.99 -19.66
N ASN A 389 24.11 -18.97 -20.52
CA ASN A 389 24.95 -17.80 -20.27
C ASN A 389 24.22 -16.68 -19.51
N GLY A 390 23.01 -16.91 -19.01
CA GLY A 390 22.29 -15.93 -18.18
C GLY A 390 21.83 -14.67 -18.91
N ARG A 391 21.70 -14.69 -20.25
CA ARG A 391 21.41 -13.47 -21.03
C ARG A 391 20.05 -12.84 -20.70
N PHE A 392 19.10 -13.64 -20.23
CA PHE A 392 17.79 -13.19 -19.75
C PHE A 392 17.87 -12.19 -18.58
N ASN A 393 18.97 -12.20 -17.82
CA ASN A 393 19.19 -11.22 -16.73
C ASN A 393 19.50 -9.81 -17.25
N CYS A 394 19.89 -9.69 -18.52
CA CYS A 394 20.64 -8.53 -19.01
C CYS A 394 19.86 -7.68 -20.02
N ASP A 395 19.06 -8.32 -20.89
CA ASP A 395 18.37 -7.62 -21.98
C ASP A 395 16.91 -7.22 -21.63
N GLY A 396 16.37 -7.75 -20.53
CA GLY A 396 15.01 -7.48 -20.07
C GLY A 396 13.90 -8.07 -20.97
N LYS A 397 14.25 -8.86 -21.98
CA LYS A 397 13.30 -9.36 -23.00
C LYS A 397 12.15 -10.18 -22.42
N TYR A 398 12.43 -10.91 -21.34
CA TYR A 398 11.50 -11.81 -20.67
C TYR A 398 11.18 -11.38 -19.23
N ALA A 399 11.29 -10.08 -18.95
CA ALA A 399 11.07 -9.55 -17.61
C ALA A 399 9.60 -9.67 -17.15
N ALA A 400 8.65 -9.53 -18.06
CA ALA A 400 7.23 -9.67 -17.71
C ALA A 400 6.90 -11.13 -17.32
N GLU A 401 7.40 -12.09 -18.08
CA GLU A 401 7.16 -13.51 -17.88
C GLU A 401 7.88 -14.04 -16.64
N GLY A 402 9.11 -13.59 -16.40
CA GLY A 402 9.84 -13.91 -15.17
C GLY A 402 9.12 -13.37 -13.93
N LEU A 403 8.67 -12.11 -13.96
CA LEU A 403 7.91 -11.53 -12.86
C LEU A 403 6.58 -12.26 -12.64
N HIS A 404 5.87 -12.59 -13.73
CA HIS A 404 4.62 -13.34 -13.64
C HIS A 404 4.82 -14.72 -13.00
N ALA A 405 5.85 -15.44 -13.41
CA ALA A 405 6.17 -16.76 -12.84
C ALA A 405 6.49 -16.68 -11.34
N MET A 406 7.14 -15.60 -10.90
CA MET A 406 7.58 -15.42 -9.52
C MET A 406 6.56 -14.74 -8.60
N ARG A 407 5.44 -14.24 -9.12
CA ARG A 407 4.50 -13.36 -8.39
C ARG A 407 4.17 -13.87 -6.99
N ASP A 408 3.89 -15.16 -6.85
CA ASP A 408 3.42 -15.76 -5.60
C ASP A 408 4.55 -16.35 -4.73
N VAL A 409 5.82 -16.19 -5.15
CA VAL A 409 6.99 -16.73 -4.44
C VAL A 409 7.30 -15.85 -3.22
N PRO A 410 7.41 -16.42 -2.00
CA PRO A 410 7.74 -15.66 -0.80
C PRO A 410 9.21 -15.23 -0.77
N VAL A 411 9.49 -14.05 -0.20
CA VAL A 411 10.86 -13.56 0.00
C VAL A 411 11.58 -14.34 1.09
N LYS A 412 12.78 -14.88 0.79
CA LYS A 412 13.62 -15.64 1.74
C LYS A 412 14.95 -14.99 2.04
N GLN A 413 15.41 -14.10 1.17
CA GLN A 413 16.61 -13.32 1.35
C GLN A 413 16.32 -11.88 0.96
N LEU A 414 16.88 -10.94 1.72
CA LEU A 414 16.83 -9.51 1.44
C LEU A 414 18.24 -8.97 1.39
N PHE A 415 18.54 -8.09 0.45
CA PHE A 415 19.68 -7.20 0.49
C PHE A 415 19.26 -5.75 0.22
N VAL A 416 19.88 -4.81 0.95
CA VAL A 416 19.78 -3.36 0.71
C VAL A 416 21.15 -2.71 0.82
N GLY A 417 21.55 -1.86 -0.13
CA GLY A 417 22.83 -1.16 -0.04
C GLY A 417 23.30 -0.45 -1.31
N ARG A 418 24.39 0.33 -1.22
CA ARG A 418 24.99 1.09 -2.34
C ARG A 418 25.81 0.25 -3.32
N GLY A 419 25.75 -1.07 -3.17
CA GLY A 419 26.43 -2.07 -3.99
C GLY A 419 25.48 -3.23 -4.25
N ALA A 420 26.01 -4.38 -4.67
CA ALA A 420 25.20 -5.57 -4.84
C ALA A 420 25.52 -6.61 -3.76
N SER A 421 24.58 -7.50 -3.48
CA SER A 421 24.86 -8.70 -2.68
C SER A 421 25.84 -9.62 -3.43
N GLY A 422 26.33 -10.68 -2.77
CA GLY A 422 27.16 -11.68 -3.47
C GLY A 422 26.45 -12.29 -4.68
N THR A 423 25.16 -12.61 -4.55
CA THR A 423 24.30 -13.10 -5.63
C THR A 423 24.11 -12.04 -6.71
N GLY A 424 23.82 -10.80 -6.31
CA GLY A 424 23.65 -9.68 -7.25
C GLY A 424 24.91 -9.37 -8.05
N GLN A 425 26.08 -9.45 -7.43
CA GLN A 425 27.38 -9.29 -8.10
C GLN A 425 27.59 -10.38 -9.15
N TYR A 426 27.29 -11.64 -8.81
CA TYR A 426 27.39 -12.76 -9.74
C TYR A 426 26.46 -12.57 -10.96
N ILE A 427 25.20 -12.22 -10.72
CA ILE A 427 24.20 -11.95 -11.77
C ILE A 427 24.63 -10.79 -12.65
N ASN A 428 25.08 -9.68 -12.08
CA ASN A 428 25.58 -8.52 -12.85
C ASN A 428 26.80 -8.89 -13.71
N GLY A 429 27.67 -9.76 -13.21
CA GLY A 429 28.83 -10.27 -13.95
C GLY A 429 28.48 -11.07 -15.21
N GLN A 430 27.32 -11.74 -15.24
CA GLN A 430 26.83 -12.43 -16.45
C GLN A 430 26.51 -11.45 -17.59
N CYS A 431 26.18 -10.20 -17.24
CA CYS A 431 25.88 -9.15 -18.20
C CYS A 431 27.12 -8.44 -18.76
N GLY A 432 28.33 -8.85 -18.33
CA GLY A 432 29.58 -8.20 -18.73
C GLY A 432 29.69 -6.75 -18.25
N GLN A 433 28.99 -6.40 -17.16
CA GLN A 433 29.03 -5.09 -16.51
C GLN A 433 30.12 -5.01 -15.43
#